data_AF-A0A2P7SE05-F1
#
_entry.id   AF-A0A2P7SE05-F1
#
_cell.length_a   1.000
_cell.length_b   1.000
_cell.length_c   1.000
_cell.angle_alpha   90.00
_cell.angle_beta   90.00
_cell.angle_gamma   90.00
#
_symmetry.space_group_name_H-M   'P 1'
#
loop_
_entity.id
_entity.type
_entity.pdbx_description
1 polymer ?
#
loop_
_entity_poly.entity_id
_entity_poly.type
_entity_poly.pdbx_seq_one_letter_code
_entity_poly.pdbx_strand_id
1 'polypeptide(L)'
;MAYLHDRVLDNGLTVLTTETKAVHFCSAQPATYAEATTTLSLGSKATPTVGSPSARLPNGRKVTVAAISDANATAAGIISHYALVDTTNSRLLAAGSLLAAKSVTSGDKITSAAFDIGIPGPA
;
A
#
# COMPACT_ATOMS: atom_id res chain seq x y z
N MET A 1 -26.75 -9.45 8.63
CA MET A 1 -25.58 -8.76 8.03
C MET A 1 -25.99 -8.26 6.66
N ALA A 2 -25.64 -7.03 6.29
CA ALA A 2 -26.01 -6.48 4.99
C ALA A 2 -25.10 -7.08 3.89
N TYR A 3 -25.70 -7.46 2.76
CA TYR A 3 -24.95 -7.80 1.55
C TYR A 3 -24.57 -6.51 0.82
N LEU A 4 -23.29 -6.33 0.54
CA LEU A 4 -22.80 -5.23 -0.28
C LEU A 4 -22.48 -5.76 -1.67
N HIS A 5 -23.09 -5.15 -2.69
CA HIS A 5 -22.81 -5.47 -4.09
C HIS A 5 -21.38 -5.09 -4.47
N ASP A 6 -20.77 -5.83 -5.40
CA ASP A 6 -19.40 -5.61 -5.90
C ASP A 6 -19.11 -4.16 -6.25
N ARG A 7 -20.06 -3.46 -6.88
CA ARG A 7 -19.96 -2.03 -7.21
C ARG A 7 -19.66 -1.13 -6.00
N VAL A 8 -20.21 -1.43 -4.83
CA VAL A 8 -19.98 -0.65 -3.60
C VAL A 8 -18.54 -0.87 -3.12
N LEU A 9 -18.09 -2.11 -3.13
CA LEU A 9 -16.73 -2.50 -2.74
C LEU A 9 -15.68 -1.96 -3.73
N ASP A 10 -15.99 -1.99 -5.02
CA ASP A 10 -15.16 -1.44 -6.10
C ASP A 10 -15.00 0.06 -5.99
N ASN A 11 -16.08 0.80 -5.68
CA ASN A 11 -15.99 2.24 -5.45
C ASN A 11 -15.08 2.57 -4.26
N GLY A 12 -15.12 1.78 -3.19
CA GLY A 12 -14.19 1.93 -2.07
C GLY A 12 -12.73 1.69 -2.47
N LEU A 13 -12.49 0.64 -3.26
CA LEU A 13 -11.14 0.28 -3.73
C LEU A 13 -10.61 1.20 -4.84
N THR A 14 -11.50 1.83 -5.61
CA THR A 14 -11.13 2.78 -6.68
C THR A 14 -10.31 3.94 -6.11
N VAL A 15 -10.54 4.34 -4.86
CA VAL A 15 -9.72 5.33 -4.15
C VAL A 15 -8.23 4.94 -4.17
N LEU A 16 -7.90 3.66 -3.97
CA LEU A 16 -6.51 3.19 -4.02
C LEU A 16 -5.93 3.29 -5.43
N THR A 17 -6.75 3.11 -6.46
CA THR A 17 -6.35 3.24 -7.86
C THR A 17 -6.13 4.71 -8.26
N THR A 18 -7.00 5.63 -7.83
CA THR A 18 -7.03 7.01 -8.33
C THR A 18 -6.27 8.01 -7.44
N GLU A 19 -6.25 7.80 -6.14
CA GLU A 19 -5.71 8.75 -5.15
C GLU A 19 -4.30 8.39 -4.67
N THR A 20 -3.83 7.14 -4.83
CA THR A 20 -2.47 6.77 -4.43
C THR A 20 -1.44 7.55 -5.25
N LYS A 21 -0.61 8.35 -4.56
CA LYS A 21 0.49 9.12 -5.18
C LYS A 21 1.87 8.60 -4.80
N ALA A 22 1.99 7.94 -3.65
CA ALA A 22 3.22 7.28 -3.25
C ALA A 22 2.94 6.00 -2.46
N VAL A 23 3.89 5.08 -2.52
CA VAL A 23 4.01 3.97 -1.55
C VAL A 23 5.25 4.21 -0.70
N HIS A 24 5.06 4.20 0.62
CA HIS A 24 6.13 4.28 1.61
C HIS A 24 6.40 2.89 2.17
N PHE A 25 7.68 2.63 2.44
CA PHE A 25 8.17 1.42 3.07
C PHE A 25 8.58 1.76 4.49
N CYS A 26 7.89 1.16 5.47
CA CYS A 26 7.92 1.59 6.85
C CYS A 26 8.53 0.54 7.79
N SER A 27 9.10 1.01 8.89
CA SER A 27 9.66 0.17 9.96
C SER A 27 8.62 -0.48 10.87
N ALA A 28 7.41 0.07 10.90
CA ALA A 28 6.22 -0.42 11.61
C ALA A 28 4.95 0.01 10.85
N GLN A 29 3.77 -0.51 11.23
CA GLN A 29 2.51 -0.14 10.59
C GLN A 29 2.12 1.30 10.95
N PRO A 30 2.04 2.23 9.98
CA PRO A 30 1.56 3.59 10.25
C PRO A 30 0.04 3.61 10.41
N ALA A 31 -0.46 4.46 11.32
CA ALA A 31 -1.88 4.75 11.50
C ALA A 31 -2.29 6.10 10.88
N THR A 32 -1.32 6.96 10.56
CA THR A 32 -1.55 8.29 9.99
C THR A 32 -0.65 8.59 8.79
N TYR A 33 -1.03 9.59 7.99
CA TYR A 33 -0.20 10.08 6.88
C TYR A 33 1.17 10.57 7.35
N ALA A 34 1.21 11.30 8.48
CA ALA A 34 2.45 11.81 9.05
C ALA A 34 3.38 10.64 9.44
N GLU A 35 2.87 9.63 10.15
CA GLU A 35 3.68 8.47 10.50
C GLU A 35 4.20 7.72 9.27
N ALA A 36 3.35 7.54 8.25
CA ALA A 36 3.72 6.85 7.02
C ALA A 36 4.82 7.56 6.23
N THR A 37 4.86 8.89 6.27
CA THR A 37 5.74 9.70 5.40
C THR A 37 6.97 10.25 6.11
N THR A 38 6.92 10.49 7.42
CA THR A 38 8.03 11.11 8.18
C THR A 38 8.56 10.22 9.29
N THR A 39 7.70 9.72 10.19
CA THR A 39 8.16 9.03 11.41
C THR A 39 8.67 7.62 11.13
N LEU A 40 7.98 6.85 10.29
CA LEU A 40 8.25 5.43 10.06
C LEU A 40 8.81 5.12 8.67
N SER A 41 8.84 6.09 7.76
CA SER A 41 9.31 5.92 6.39
C SER A 41 10.82 5.66 6.33
N LEU A 42 11.21 4.51 5.78
CA LEU A 42 12.61 4.19 5.47
C LEU A 42 12.93 4.43 3.99
N GLY A 43 11.91 4.61 3.16
CA GLY A 43 12.03 4.92 1.75
C GLY A 43 10.67 4.90 1.06
N SER A 44 10.62 5.35 -0.18
CA SER A 44 9.37 5.43 -0.93
C SER A 44 9.54 5.30 -2.43
N LYS A 45 8.41 5.05 -3.10
CA LYS A 45 8.27 5.15 -4.54
C LYS A 45 7.11 6.10 -4.85
N ALA A 46 7.39 7.14 -5.61
CA ALA A 46 6.38 7.98 -6.21
C ALA A 46 5.67 7.22 -7.34
N THR A 47 4.39 7.52 -7.52
CA THR A 47 3.51 7.01 -8.59
C THR A 47 3.58 5.48 -8.76
N PRO A 48 3.30 4.69 -7.70
CA PRO A 48 3.16 3.24 -7.86
C PRO A 48 1.95 2.93 -8.74
N THR A 49 2.02 1.83 -9.49
CA THR A 49 0.86 1.36 -10.25
C THR A 49 -0.03 0.52 -9.35
N VAL A 50 -1.25 0.99 -9.13
CA VAL A 50 -2.33 0.24 -8.48
C VAL A 50 -3.35 -0.11 -9.55
N GLY A 51 -3.63 -1.39 -9.74
CA GLY A 51 -4.61 -1.86 -10.72
C GLY A 51 -6.04 -1.46 -10.39
N SER A 52 -6.94 -1.66 -11.36
CA SER A 52 -8.38 -1.50 -11.13
C SER A 52 -8.93 -2.59 -10.20
N PRO A 53 -10.04 -2.33 -9.49
CA PRO A 53 -10.70 -3.34 -8.67
C PRO A 53 -11.08 -4.61 -9.47
N SER A 54 -10.86 -5.76 -8.87
CA SER A 54 -11.19 -7.07 -9.43
C SER A 54 -11.72 -8.02 -8.35
N ALA A 55 -12.23 -9.17 -8.77
CA ALA A 55 -12.64 -10.23 -7.84
C ALA A 55 -11.46 -10.69 -6.97
N ARG A 56 -11.71 -10.88 -5.67
CA ARG A 56 -10.80 -11.49 -4.71
C ARG A 56 -11.21 -12.94 -4.49
N LEU A 57 -10.23 -13.84 -4.38
CA LEU A 57 -10.46 -15.23 -3.99
C LEU A 57 -10.25 -15.41 -2.49
N PRO A 58 -11.07 -16.22 -1.79
CA PRO A 58 -12.28 -16.88 -2.30
C PRO A 58 -13.47 -15.92 -2.50
N ASN A 59 -13.56 -14.83 -1.73
CA ASN A 59 -14.68 -13.88 -1.74
C ASN A 59 -14.20 -12.41 -1.61
N GLY A 60 -14.97 -11.48 -2.17
CA GLY A 60 -14.77 -10.03 -2.02
C GLY A 60 -14.13 -9.35 -3.23
N ARG A 61 -13.59 -8.15 -3.02
CA ARG A 61 -12.95 -7.33 -4.06
C ARG A 61 -11.54 -6.94 -3.65
N LYS A 62 -10.65 -6.78 -4.62
CA LYS A 62 -9.24 -6.40 -4.40
C LYS A 62 -8.72 -5.47 -5.48
N VAL A 63 -7.63 -4.78 -5.17
CA VAL A 63 -6.71 -4.17 -6.14
C VAL A 63 -5.34 -4.81 -5.96
N THR A 64 -4.56 -4.83 -7.04
CA THR A 64 -3.18 -5.30 -7.01
C THR A 64 -2.25 -4.11 -7.17
N VAL A 65 -1.36 -3.92 -6.19
CA VAL A 65 -0.22 -3.02 -6.33
C VAL A 65 0.84 -3.76 -7.13
N ALA A 66 1.31 -3.17 -8.22
CA ALA A 66 2.33 -3.75 -9.07
C ALA A 66 3.65 -3.91 -8.30
N ALA A 67 4.51 -4.81 -8.78
CA ALA A 67 5.84 -4.97 -8.21
C ALA A 67 6.62 -3.65 -8.25
N ILE A 68 7.32 -3.35 -7.16
CA ILE A 68 8.18 -2.17 -7.04
C ILE A 68 9.62 -2.65 -7.19
N SER A 69 10.39 -2.06 -8.09
CA SER A 69 11.79 -2.44 -8.31
C SER A 69 12.80 -1.34 -7.98
N ASP A 70 12.33 -0.11 -7.81
CA ASP A 70 13.20 1.07 -7.84
C ASP A 70 12.85 2.14 -6.78
N ALA A 71 12.12 1.77 -5.72
CA ALA A 71 11.92 2.64 -4.56
C ALA A 71 13.26 3.04 -3.95
N ASN A 72 13.37 4.28 -3.51
CA ASN A 72 14.60 4.82 -2.93
C ASN A 72 14.54 4.71 -1.40
N ALA A 73 15.50 4.02 -0.80
CA ALA A 73 15.72 4.08 0.64
C ALA A 73 16.35 5.43 1.02
N THR A 74 15.75 6.12 1.99
CA THR A 74 16.21 7.40 2.51
C THR A 74 16.81 7.28 3.91
N ALA A 75 16.48 6.22 4.64
CA ALA A 75 17.01 5.93 5.97
C ALA A 75 17.39 4.46 6.11
N ALA A 76 18.27 4.18 7.07
CA ALA A 76 18.63 2.80 7.41
C ALA A 76 17.61 2.20 8.39
N GLY A 77 17.33 0.90 8.24
CA GLY A 77 16.43 0.19 9.14
C GLY A 77 15.90 -1.10 8.53
N ILE A 78 14.95 -1.72 9.22
CA ILE A 78 14.26 -2.92 8.74
C ILE A 78 12.88 -2.48 8.26
N ILE A 79 12.64 -2.61 6.96
CA ILE A 79 11.31 -2.44 6.37
C ILE A 79 10.50 -3.68 6.71
N SER A 80 9.33 -3.48 7.30
CA SER A 80 8.39 -4.55 7.64
C SER A 80 6.97 -4.26 7.14
N HIS A 81 6.66 -3.02 6.80
CA HIS A 81 5.32 -2.57 6.39
C HIS A 81 5.37 -1.71 5.14
N TYR A 82 4.23 -1.56 4.49
CA TYR A 82 4.00 -0.57 3.42
C TYR A 82 2.85 0.36 3.80
N ALA A 83 2.83 1.53 3.18
CA ALA A 83 1.71 2.46 3.24
C ALA A 83 1.45 3.12 1.88
N LEU A 84 0.22 3.07 1.41
CA LEU A 84 -0.24 3.86 0.27
C LEU A 84 -0.76 5.20 0.78
N VAL A 85 -0.28 6.28 0.18
CA VAL A 85 -0.62 7.64 0.60
C VAL A 85 -1.04 8.50 -0.58
N ASP A 86 -1.95 9.42 -0.32
CA ASP A 86 -2.22 10.56 -1.18
C ASP A 86 -1.45 11.76 -0.65
N THR A 87 -0.34 12.08 -1.30
CA THR A 87 0.52 13.22 -0.94
C THR A 87 -0.11 14.57 -1.31
N THR A 88 -1.17 14.59 -2.12
CA THR A 88 -1.88 15.82 -2.51
C THR A 88 -2.78 16.31 -1.37
N ASN A 89 -3.51 15.37 -0.75
CA ASN A 89 -4.50 15.67 0.28
C ASN A 89 -4.04 15.26 1.70
N SER A 90 -2.79 14.81 1.86
CA SER A 90 -2.21 14.35 3.13
C SER A 90 -3.02 13.22 3.79
N ARG A 91 -3.34 12.16 3.03
CA ARG A 91 -4.15 11.04 3.51
C ARG A 91 -3.38 9.73 3.50
N LEU A 92 -3.56 8.93 4.56
CA LEU A 92 -3.23 7.51 4.55
C LEU A 92 -4.39 6.75 3.91
N LEU A 93 -4.13 5.99 2.86
CA LEU A 93 -5.15 5.25 2.12
C LEU A 93 -5.18 3.77 2.51
N ALA A 94 -4.01 3.16 2.67
CA ALA A 94 -3.88 1.78 3.12
C ALA A 94 -2.51 1.59 3.79
N ALA A 95 -2.44 0.66 4.73
CA ALA A 95 -1.19 0.18 5.31
C ALA A 95 -1.29 -1.32 5.58
N GLY A 96 -0.16 -2.01 5.53
CA GLY A 96 -0.11 -3.44 5.78
C GLY A 96 1.31 -3.95 5.95
N SER A 97 1.45 -5.20 6.39
CA SER A 97 2.74 -5.87 6.50
C SER A 97 3.24 -6.36 5.14
N LEU A 98 4.56 -6.40 4.97
CA LEU A 98 5.19 -7.11 3.88
C LEU A 98 5.34 -8.60 4.23
N LEU A 99 5.34 -9.45 3.22
CA LEU A 99 5.56 -10.90 3.38
C LEU A 99 6.93 -11.22 3.98
N ALA A 100 7.94 -10.41 3.68
CA ALA A 100 9.29 -10.56 4.18
C ALA A 100 9.86 -9.19 4.54
N ALA A 101 10.37 -9.08 5.77
CA ALA A 101 11.09 -7.90 6.19
C ALA A 101 12.45 -7.81 5.49
N LYS A 102 12.92 -6.58 5.21
CA LYS A 102 14.20 -6.34 4.52
C LYS A 102 14.98 -5.25 5.23
N SER A 103 16.25 -5.50 5.52
CA SER A 103 17.18 -4.46 5.96
C SER A 103 17.58 -3.60 4.78
N VAL A 104 17.58 -2.28 4.98
CA VAL A 104 18.04 -1.30 3.99
C VAL A 104 18.92 -0.26 4.66
N THR A 105 19.75 0.36 3.85
CA THR A 105 20.55 1.53 4.14
C THR A 105 20.18 2.67 3.20
N SER A 106 20.50 3.91 3.59
CA SER A 106 20.21 5.07 2.75
C SER A 106 20.95 4.95 1.41
N GLY A 107 20.23 5.13 0.31
CA GLY A 107 20.75 4.94 -1.05
C GLY A 107 20.42 3.59 -1.68
N ASP A 108 19.99 2.59 -0.89
CA ASP A 108 19.57 1.30 -1.42
C ASP A 108 18.31 1.39 -2.29
N LYS A 109 18.16 0.42 -3.20
CA LYS A 109 16.91 0.20 -3.93
C LYS A 109 16.04 -0.80 -3.19
N ILE A 110 14.82 -0.37 -2.89
CA ILE A 110 13.81 -1.22 -2.25
C ILE A 110 13.00 -1.91 -3.35
N THR A 111 12.92 -3.23 -3.25
CA THR A 111 12.10 -4.07 -4.13
C THR A 111 10.95 -4.69 -3.35
N SER A 112 9.78 -4.79 -3.97
CA SER A 112 8.61 -5.53 -3.47
C SER A 112 7.97 -6.31 -4.61
N ALA A 113 7.57 -7.54 -4.33
CA ALA A 113 6.67 -8.26 -5.24
C ALA A 113 5.33 -7.53 -5.33
N ALA A 114 4.55 -7.84 -6.36
CA ALA A 114 3.16 -7.39 -6.43
C ALA A 114 2.38 -7.95 -5.23
N PHE A 115 1.45 -7.18 -4.69
CA PHE A 115 0.64 -7.59 -3.56
C PHE A 115 -0.79 -7.05 -3.68
N ASP A 116 -1.71 -7.76 -3.07
CA ASP A 116 -3.14 -7.45 -3.11
C ASP A 116 -3.58 -6.71 -1.85
N ILE A 117 -4.46 -5.73 -2.03
CA ILE A 117 -5.21 -5.07 -0.97
C ILE A 117 -6.69 -5.28 -1.30
N GLY A 118 -7.48 -5.77 -0.35
CA GLY A 118 -8.88 -6.07 -0.67
C GLY A 118 -9.82 -6.02 0.51
N ILE A 119 -11.07 -5.71 0.19
CA ILE A 119 -12.19 -5.77 1.12
C ILE A 119 -12.73 -7.21 1.07
N PRO A 120 -12.72 -7.95 2.20
CA PRO A 120 -13.27 -9.31 2.23
C PRO A 120 -14.77 -9.27 1.95
N GLY A 121 -15.24 -10.25 1.17
CA GLY A 121 -16.66 -10.45 0.91
C GLY A 121 -17.32 -11.33 1.96
N PRO A 122 -18.66 -11.37 2.00
CA PRO A 122 -19.38 -12.38 2.80
C PRO A 122 -18.95 -13.79 2.36
N ALA A 123 -18.91 -14.71 3.33
CA ALA A 123 -18.59 -16.12 3.12
C ALA A 123 -19.74 -16.87 2.43
#